data_AF-X1LGS6-F1
#
_entry.id   AF-X1LGS6-F1
#
_cell.length_a   1.000
_cell.length_b   1.000
_cell.length_c   1.000
_cell.angle_alpha   90.00
_cell.angle_beta   90.00
_cell.angle_gamma   90.00
#
_symmetry.space_group_name_H-M   'P 1'
#
loop_
_entity.id
_entity.type
_entity.pdbx_description
1 polymer ?
#
loop_
_entity_poly.entity_id
_entity_poly.type
_entity_poly.pdbx_seq_one_letter_code
_entity_poly.pdbx_strand_id
1 'polypeptide(L)'
;MIVLRLFSNPGSKDAEQSVPEIIMAISEKDKVILRRLAEELAEIAALPIQKQKAEMWRRLNGLEPVKVMVWINEIPWHEMGPELELKTNNKFCRSYEMQLRRILYQWRHMRGDMVIKPKILSPLVVHDTGLGIDADMISAEGDSGYRDPVVVTGASDFESVIKNQEDIEKIQMPQVEVDWEVTERNYELSVDIFKDILPVKKQGAPGFWFAPWDELVTWLGVEEALTYMIERPEFVHQAMKRLMDAHLYRLKQYEKLNALASNNGPYRIGSGG
;
A
#
# COMPACT_ATOMS: atom_id res chain seq x y z
N MET A 1 -3.07 -8.78 3.69
CA MET A 1 -2.21 -7.89 4.48
C MET A 1 -1.92 -6.67 3.63
N ILE A 2 -2.24 -5.50 4.17
CA ILE A 2 -2.35 -4.23 3.47
C ILE A 2 -0.95 -3.64 3.31
N VAL A 3 -0.39 -3.83 2.12
CA VAL A 3 0.61 -2.91 1.53
C VAL A 3 -0.11 -1.72 0.87
N LEU A 4 -1.44 -1.64 1.00
CA LEU A 4 -2.32 -0.66 0.33
C LEU A 4 -2.41 0.71 1.03
N ARG A 5 -1.49 1.04 1.95
CA ARG A 5 -1.30 2.42 2.47
C ARG A 5 0.06 2.64 3.17
N LEU A 6 1.10 1.94 2.71
CA LEU A 6 2.50 2.34 3.00
C LEU A 6 3.21 2.93 1.77
N PHE A 7 2.53 2.97 0.62
CA PHE A 7 2.82 3.93 -0.43
C PHE A 7 1.69 4.95 -0.39
N SER A 8 1.84 5.92 0.52
CA SER A 8 1.14 7.19 0.38
C SER A 8 1.35 7.69 -1.04
N ASN A 9 0.31 8.25 -1.63
CA ASN A 9 0.42 9.06 -2.83
C ASN A 9 1.58 10.06 -2.60
N PRO A 10 2.68 10.05 -3.38
CA PRO A 10 3.84 10.90 -3.09
C PRO A 10 3.60 12.41 -3.34
N GLY A 11 2.33 12.82 -3.50
CA GLY A 11 1.91 14.18 -3.81
C GLY A 11 0.93 14.84 -2.84
N SER A 12 0.56 14.19 -1.72
CA SER A 12 -0.16 14.92 -0.67
C SER A 12 0.81 15.85 0.06
N LYS A 13 0.58 17.18 -0.07
CA LYS A 13 1.28 18.29 0.60
C LYS A 13 1.24 18.23 2.14
N ASP A 14 1.84 17.19 2.73
CA ASP A 14 2.16 17.10 4.16
C ASP A 14 3.68 17.01 4.37
N ALA A 15 4.46 17.54 3.41
CA ALA A 15 5.88 17.78 3.54
C ALA A 15 6.15 19.10 4.27
N GLU A 16 5.69 19.24 5.52
CA GLU A 16 6.23 20.22 6.47
C GLU A 16 5.65 20.02 7.87
N GLN A 17 6.33 19.18 8.67
CA GLN A 17 6.71 19.48 10.06
C GLN A 17 7.46 18.27 10.60
N SER A 18 8.76 18.23 10.31
CA SER A 18 9.73 17.40 11.03
C SER A 18 9.87 17.92 12.46
N VAL A 19 8.99 17.47 13.35
CA VAL A 19 9.27 17.48 14.78
C VAL A 19 10.22 16.31 15.02
N PRO A 20 11.36 16.48 15.71
CA PRO A 20 12.21 15.37 16.09
C PRO A 20 11.36 14.45 16.98
N GLU A 21 10.99 13.26 16.51
CA GLU A 21 10.38 12.24 17.36
C GLU A 21 11.44 11.76 18.34
N ILE A 22 11.58 12.54 19.42
CA ILE A 22 12.17 12.16 20.69
C ILE A 22 11.69 10.74 20.99
N ILE A 23 12.65 9.89 21.36
CA ILE A 23 12.51 8.50 21.79
C ILE A 23 11.32 8.38 22.75
N MET A 24 10.10 8.19 22.24
CA MET A 24 8.98 7.78 23.05
C MET A 24 9.09 6.27 23.16
N ALA A 25 9.63 5.81 24.29
CA ALA A 25 9.56 4.42 24.67
C ALA A 25 8.13 3.92 24.46
N ILE A 26 7.99 2.82 23.72
CA ILE A 26 6.69 2.21 23.45
C ILE A 26 6.06 1.82 24.79
N SER A 27 4.84 2.30 25.03
CA SER A 27 4.17 2.03 26.31
C SER A 27 3.90 0.54 26.49
N GLU A 28 3.99 0.04 27.73
CA GLU A 28 3.69 -1.36 28.02
C GLU A 28 2.26 -1.75 27.62
N LYS A 29 1.30 -0.80 27.72
CA LYS A 29 -0.07 -1.00 27.22
C LYS A 29 -0.09 -1.30 25.72
N ASP A 30 0.65 -0.52 24.92
CA ASP A 30 0.71 -0.72 23.47
C ASP A 30 1.37 -2.07 23.13
N LYS A 31 2.45 -2.43 23.83
CA LYS A 31 3.11 -3.74 23.65
C LYS A 31 2.15 -4.90 23.93
N VAL A 32 1.41 -4.85 25.04
CA VAL A 32 0.44 -5.91 25.40
C VAL A 32 -0.64 -6.07 24.32
N ILE A 33 -1.18 -4.97 23.79
CA ILE A 33 -2.20 -5.01 22.72
C ILE A 33 -1.63 -5.68 21.47
N LEU A 34 -0.44 -5.26 21.02
CA LEU A 34 0.18 -5.80 19.82
C LEU A 34 0.56 -7.28 19.98
N ARG A 35 1.11 -7.65 21.12
CA ARG A 35 1.48 -9.05 21.42
C ARG A 35 0.27 -9.97 21.40
N ARG A 36 -0.83 -9.58 22.02
CA ARG A 36 -2.08 -10.35 21.97
C ARG A 36 -2.57 -10.57 20.53
N LEU A 37 -2.56 -9.52 19.70
CA LEU A 37 -2.96 -9.65 18.30
C LEU A 37 -2.01 -10.55 17.50
N ALA A 38 -0.71 -10.52 17.80
CA ALA A 38 0.29 -11.39 17.18
C ALA A 38 0.16 -12.85 17.62
N GLU A 39 -0.22 -13.12 18.88
CA GLU A 39 -0.50 -14.47 19.39
C GLU A 39 -1.67 -15.10 18.63
N GLU A 40 -2.79 -14.36 18.49
CA GLU A 40 -3.93 -14.83 17.68
C GLU A 40 -3.53 -15.08 16.22
N LEU A 41 -2.70 -14.20 15.64
CA LEU A 41 -2.16 -14.41 14.29
C LEU A 41 -1.32 -15.68 14.21
N ALA A 42 -0.49 -15.96 15.21
CA ALA A 42 0.38 -17.12 15.27
C ALA A 42 -0.41 -18.43 15.34
N GLU A 43 -1.45 -18.48 16.18
CA GLU A 43 -2.37 -19.62 16.28
C GLU A 43 -3.02 -19.92 14.93
N ILE A 44 -3.52 -18.88 14.24
CA ILE A 44 -4.15 -19.01 12.93
C ILE A 44 -3.12 -19.44 11.86
N ALA A 45 -1.91 -18.87 11.89
CA ALA A 45 -0.85 -19.19 10.95
C ALA A 45 -0.31 -20.63 11.10
N ALA A 46 -0.46 -21.23 12.28
CA ALA A 46 -0.07 -22.60 12.55
C ALA A 46 -1.07 -23.65 12.01
N LEU A 47 -2.29 -23.24 11.64
CA LEU A 47 -3.32 -24.16 11.16
C LEU A 47 -2.88 -24.88 9.87
N PRO A 48 -3.14 -26.20 9.73
CA PRO A 48 -2.79 -26.96 8.52
C PRO A 48 -3.40 -26.40 7.23
N ILE A 49 -4.56 -25.74 7.35
CA ILE A 49 -5.25 -25.12 6.22
C ILE A 49 -4.38 -24.05 5.53
N GLN A 50 -3.45 -23.39 6.24
CA GLN A 50 -2.55 -22.39 5.64
C GLN A 50 -1.66 -23.03 4.57
N LYS A 51 -1.07 -24.20 4.87
CA LYS A 51 -0.24 -24.94 3.92
C LYS A 51 -1.07 -25.47 2.75
N GLN A 52 -2.27 -25.99 3.04
CA GLN A 52 -3.17 -26.50 2.00
C GLN A 52 -3.59 -25.39 1.02
N LYS A 53 -3.96 -24.21 1.53
CA LYS A 53 -4.35 -23.07 0.68
C LYS A 53 -3.18 -22.49 -0.09
N ALA A 54 -2.00 -22.38 0.53
CA ALA A 54 -0.79 -21.94 -0.17
C ALA A 54 -0.46 -22.86 -1.35
N GLU A 55 -0.58 -24.17 -1.17
CA GLU A 55 -0.38 -25.14 -2.25
C GLU A 55 -1.45 -25.03 -3.35
N MET A 56 -2.72 -24.83 -2.98
CA MET A 56 -3.77 -24.58 -3.97
C MET A 56 -3.51 -23.33 -4.79
N TRP A 57 -3.07 -22.22 -4.17
CA TRP A 57 -2.69 -21.00 -4.86
C TRP A 57 -1.48 -21.21 -5.78
N ARG A 58 -0.46 -21.94 -5.32
CA ARG A 58 0.71 -22.29 -6.14
C ARG A 58 0.31 -23.05 -7.40
N ARG A 59 -0.57 -24.05 -7.26
CA ARG A 59 -1.08 -24.86 -8.36
C ARG A 59 -1.94 -24.03 -9.32
N LEU A 60 -2.84 -23.18 -8.80
CA LEU A 60 -3.65 -22.27 -9.62
C LEU A 60 -2.76 -21.36 -10.48
N ASN A 61 -1.78 -20.72 -9.86
CA ASN A 61 -0.85 -19.82 -10.56
C ASN A 61 0.08 -20.59 -11.53
N GLY A 62 0.26 -21.89 -11.32
CA GLY A 62 0.91 -22.83 -12.24
C GLY A 62 0.00 -23.40 -13.33
N LEU A 63 -1.24 -22.90 -13.47
CA LEU A 63 -2.26 -23.35 -14.42
C LEU A 63 -2.70 -24.81 -14.22
N GLU A 64 -2.54 -25.34 -13.01
CA GLU A 64 -3.01 -26.67 -12.65
C GLU A 64 -4.46 -26.63 -12.14
N PRO A 65 -5.29 -27.67 -12.42
CA PRO A 65 -6.65 -27.73 -11.90
C PRO A 65 -6.71 -27.76 -10.37
N VAL A 66 -7.39 -26.76 -9.79
CA VAL A 66 -7.81 -26.70 -8.39
C VAL A 66 -9.26 -26.21 -8.32
N LYS A 67 -9.88 -26.26 -7.12
CA LYS A 67 -11.17 -25.58 -6.93
C LYS A 67 -11.03 -24.08 -7.23
N VAL A 68 -12.15 -23.40 -7.49
CA VAL A 68 -12.18 -21.93 -7.55
C VAL A 68 -11.63 -21.37 -6.23
N MET A 69 -10.59 -20.56 -6.35
CA MET A 69 -9.96 -19.87 -5.23
C MET A 69 -10.61 -18.50 -5.06
N VAL A 70 -11.05 -18.20 -3.84
CA VAL A 70 -11.77 -16.97 -3.51
C VAL A 70 -10.88 -16.09 -2.66
N TRP A 71 -10.71 -14.86 -3.09
CA TRP A 71 -10.01 -13.85 -2.32
C TRP A 71 -10.78 -12.54 -2.31
N ILE A 72 -10.97 -12.00 -1.11
CA ILE A 72 -11.68 -10.75 -0.86
C ILE A 72 -10.62 -9.71 -0.46
N ASN A 73 -10.48 -8.63 -1.24
CA ASN A 73 -9.41 -7.65 -1.09
C ASN A 73 -9.83 -6.18 -1.21
N GLU A 74 -10.94 -5.87 -1.89
CA GLU A 74 -11.55 -4.53 -1.92
C GLU A 74 -12.56 -4.37 -0.79
N ILE A 75 -12.04 -4.05 0.40
CA ILE A 75 -12.84 -3.98 1.63
C ILE A 75 -13.00 -2.51 2.02
N PRO A 76 -14.24 -2.00 2.22
CA PRO A 76 -14.48 -0.62 2.64
C PRO A 76 -14.13 -0.45 4.12
N TRP A 77 -12.84 -0.46 4.46
CA TRP A 77 -12.34 -0.47 5.84
C TRP A 77 -12.84 0.69 6.71
N HIS A 78 -13.25 1.80 6.10
CA HIS A 78 -13.77 3.00 6.76
C HIS A 78 -15.24 2.85 7.20
N GLU A 79 -15.99 1.93 6.59
CA GLU A 79 -17.38 1.59 6.96
C GLU A 79 -17.46 0.50 8.04
N MET A 80 -16.33 -0.13 8.35
CA MET A 80 -16.29 -1.32 9.20
C MET A 80 -16.37 -0.95 10.70
N GLY A 81 -17.06 -1.81 11.45
CA GLY A 81 -17.47 -1.58 12.84
C GLY A 81 -16.36 -1.56 13.93
N PRO A 82 -16.75 -1.67 15.22
CA PRO A 82 -15.88 -1.40 16.37
C PRO A 82 -14.62 -2.28 16.48
N GLU A 83 -14.62 -3.49 15.90
CA GLU A 83 -13.47 -4.42 15.96
C GLU A 83 -12.15 -3.85 15.41
N LEU A 84 -12.25 -2.89 14.48
CA LEU A 84 -11.09 -2.23 13.86
C LEU A 84 -10.65 -0.96 14.58
N GLU A 85 -11.26 -0.63 15.72
CA GLU A 85 -10.87 0.56 16.48
C GLU A 85 -9.48 0.37 17.10
N LEU A 86 -8.56 1.28 16.78
CA LEU A 86 -7.20 1.24 17.29
C LEU A 86 -7.16 1.69 18.74
N LYS A 87 -6.52 0.89 19.60
CA LYS A 87 -6.40 1.11 21.04
C LYS A 87 -4.99 1.54 21.45
N THR A 88 -4.04 1.48 20.52
CA THR A 88 -2.68 1.99 20.68
C THR A 88 -2.59 3.48 20.36
N ASN A 89 -1.64 4.16 20.99
CA ASN A 89 -1.50 5.62 20.89
C ASN A 89 -0.39 6.05 19.93
N ASN A 90 0.76 5.36 19.97
CA ASN A 90 1.93 5.71 19.16
C ASN A 90 1.70 5.39 17.66
N LYS A 91 2.14 6.26 16.74
CA LYS A 91 1.96 6.09 15.28
C LYS A 91 2.51 4.75 14.76
N PHE A 92 3.72 4.38 15.17
CA PHE A 92 4.33 3.09 14.83
C PHE A 92 3.48 1.91 15.33
N CYS A 93 3.00 1.95 16.58
CA CYS A 93 2.14 0.89 17.14
C CYS A 93 0.78 0.80 16.43
N ARG A 94 0.17 1.94 16.14
CA ARG A 94 -1.11 2.03 15.40
C ARG A 94 -1.01 1.40 14.02
N SER A 95 0.14 1.54 13.35
CA SER A 95 0.37 0.93 12.03
C SER A 95 0.32 -0.60 12.10
N TYR A 96 0.96 -1.21 13.12
CA TYR A 96 0.92 -2.66 13.33
C TYR A 96 -0.45 -3.14 13.81
N GLU A 97 -1.06 -2.42 14.76
CA GLU A 97 -2.39 -2.76 15.27
C GLU A 97 -3.41 -2.78 14.13
N MET A 98 -3.41 -1.76 13.27
CA MET A 98 -4.30 -1.68 12.11
C MET A 98 -4.10 -2.87 11.17
N GLN A 99 -2.86 -3.21 10.84
CA GLN A 99 -2.55 -4.34 9.96
C GLN A 99 -3.03 -5.67 10.57
N LEU A 100 -2.70 -5.94 11.84
CA LEU A 100 -3.07 -7.17 12.52
C LEU A 100 -4.59 -7.30 12.67
N ARG A 101 -5.27 -6.26 13.15
CA ARG A 101 -6.74 -6.25 13.28
C ARG A 101 -7.43 -6.50 11.95
N ARG A 102 -6.99 -5.88 10.87
CA ARG A 102 -7.58 -6.09 9.54
C ARG A 102 -7.36 -7.51 9.01
N ILE A 103 -6.21 -8.14 9.30
CA ILE A 103 -5.97 -9.55 8.96
C ILE A 103 -6.88 -10.47 9.77
N LEU A 104 -6.97 -10.26 11.09
CA LEU A 104 -7.82 -11.06 11.98
C LEU A 104 -9.31 -10.89 11.65
N TYR A 105 -9.74 -9.66 11.33
CA TYR A 105 -11.10 -9.37 10.89
C TYR A 105 -11.44 -10.12 9.60
N GLN A 106 -10.53 -10.06 8.60
CA GLN A 106 -10.67 -10.84 7.37
C GLN A 106 -10.82 -12.33 7.66
N TRP A 107 -9.94 -12.88 8.51
CA TRP A 107 -9.97 -14.29 8.86
C TRP A 107 -11.30 -14.72 9.51
N ARG A 108 -11.86 -13.88 10.38
CA ARG A 108 -13.10 -14.19 11.11
C ARG A 108 -14.35 -14.07 10.24
N HIS A 109 -14.43 -13.04 9.39
CA HIS A 109 -15.69 -12.66 8.74
C HIS A 109 -15.71 -12.90 7.23
N MET A 110 -14.55 -12.99 6.59
CA MET A 110 -14.42 -13.04 5.12
C MET A 110 -13.19 -13.86 4.70
N ARG A 111 -12.99 -15.00 5.36
CA ARG A 111 -11.77 -15.81 5.26
C ARG A 111 -11.38 -16.15 3.82
N GLY A 112 -12.38 -16.49 2.99
CA GLY A 112 -12.16 -17.04 1.65
C GLY A 112 -11.10 -18.15 1.67
N ASP A 113 -10.15 -18.04 0.75
CA ASP A 113 -8.97 -18.89 0.65
C ASP A 113 -7.67 -18.14 1.01
N MET A 114 -7.75 -17.11 1.87
CA MET A 114 -6.56 -16.33 2.28
C MET A 114 -5.51 -17.21 2.98
N VAL A 115 -4.24 -16.81 2.85
CA VAL A 115 -3.11 -17.46 3.53
C VAL A 115 -2.45 -16.46 4.48
N ILE A 116 -2.29 -16.86 5.74
CA ILE A 116 -1.58 -16.09 6.77
C ILE A 116 -0.23 -16.76 7.02
N LYS A 117 0.86 -16.01 6.84
CA LYS A 117 2.23 -16.49 7.10
C LYS A 117 2.60 -16.28 8.57
N PRO A 118 3.37 -17.21 9.20
CA PRO A 118 3.79 -17.10 10.58
C PRO A 118 4.99 -16.16 10.71
N LYS A 119 4.81 -14.88 10.40
CA LYS A 119 5.84 -13.84 10.53
C LYS A 119 5.23 -12.45 10.63
N ILE A 120 5.94 -11.55 11.29
CA ILE A 120 5.68 -10.11 11.25
C ILE A 120 6.64 -9.48 10.25
N LEU A 121 6.17 -8.48 9.50
CA LEU A 121 6.97 -7.80 8.50
C LEU A 121 7.25 -6.38 8.98
N SER A 122 8.52 -6.00 8.96
CA SER A 122 9.00 -4.65 9.22
C SER A 122 9.37 -4.03 7.87
N PRO A 123 8.59 -3.05 7.37
CA PRO A 123 8.85 -2.46 6.07
C PRO A 123 10.15 -1.64 6.08
N LEU A 124 10.84 -1.59 4.95
CA LEU A 124 11.88 -0.58 4.72
C LEU A 124 11.24 0.81 4.72
N VAL A 125 11.94 1.78 5.29
CA VAL A 125 11.55 3.20 5.20
C VAL A 125 12.15 3.76 3.91
N VAL A 126 11.29 4.05 2.94
CA VAL A 126 11.69 4.54 1.62
C VAL A 126 11.07 5.91 1.40
N HIS A 127 11.91 6.88 1.05
CA HIS A 127 11.51 8.21 0.61
C HIS A 127 11.48 8.26 -0.90
N ASP A 128 10.42 8.83 -1.44
CA ASP A 128 10.21 8.91 -2.88
C ASP A 128 9.56 10.25 -3.21
N THR A 129 10.20 11.03 -4.07
CA THR A 129 9.70 12.37 -4.44
C THR A 129 8.47 12.32 -5.33
N GLY A 130 8.08 11.16 -5.85
CA GLY A 130 6.99 11.04 -6.80
C GLY A 130 7.28 11.72 -8.14
N LEU A 131 6.22 11.95 -8.90
CA LEU A 131 6.31 12.48 -10.25
C LEU A 131 6.28 14.02 -10.30
N GLY A 132 6.29 14.69 -9.14
CA GLY A 132 6.35 16.15 -9.05
C GLY A 132 5.16 16.89 -9.65
N ILE A 133 4.05 16.18 -9.87
CA ILE A 133 2.81 16.70 -10.43
C ILE A 133 1.63 16.10 -9.66
N ASP A 134 0.69 16.97 -9.29
CA ASP A 134 -0.58 16.61 -8.66
C ASP A 134 -1.68 17.45 -9.30
N ALA A 135 -2.85 16.84 -9.50
CA ALA A 135 -4.05 17.56 -9.90
C ALA A 135 -4.87 17.92 -8.65
N ASP A 136 -5.31 19.17 -8.58
CA ASP A 136 -6.22 19.60 -7.52
C ASP A 136 -7.61 19.00 -7.78
N MET A 137 -8.20 18.41 -6.74
CA MET A 137 -9.55 17.84 -6.79
C MET A 137 -10.58 18.96 -6.61
N ILE A 138 -11.45 19.17 -7.60
CA ILE A 138 -12.40 20.28 -7.65
C ILE A 138 -13.61 20.01 -6.76
N SER A 139 -14.15 18.78 -6.82
CA SER A 139 -15.27 18.36 -5.99
C SER A 139 -15.19 16.86 -5.74
N ALA A 140 -15.64 16.46 -4.56
CA ALA A 140 -15.70 15.07 -4.18
C ALA A 140 -17.08 14.83 -3.57
N GLU A 141 -17.94 14.10 -4.28
CA GLU A 141 -19.22 13.63 -3.74
C GLU A 141 -18.96 12.35 -2.93
N GLY A 142 -19.53 12.18 -1.73
CA GLY A 142 -19.40 10.93 -0.97
C GLY A 142 -19.56 11.06 0.54
N ASP A 143 -19.73 9.93 1.22
CA ASP A 143 -19.71 9.84 2.68
C ASP A 143 -18.26 9.65 3.16
N SER A 144 -17.89 10.36 4.22
CA SER A 144 -16.57 10.24 4.88
C SER A 144 -16.44 8.95 5.68
N GLY A 145 -17.52 8.18 5.79
CA GLY A 145 -17.59 6.98 6.59
C GLY A 145 -17.41 7.27 8.08
N TYR A 146 -17.42 6.21 8.88
CA TYR A 146 -17.54 6.34 10.33
C TYR A 146 -16.27 6.88 11.02
N ARG A 147 -15.12 6.98 10.31
CA ARG A 147 -13.79 7.08 10.95
C ARG A 147 -12.70 7.89 10.24
N ASP A 148 -12.86 8.33 9.00
CA ASP A 148 -11.78 9.01 8.27
C ASP A 148 -12.33 10.12 7.35
N PRO A 149 -12.43 11.38 7.81
CA PRO A 149 -12.96 12.50 7.03
C PRO A 149 -12.18 12.80 5.73
N VAL A 150 -11.04 12.13 5.51
CA VAL A 150 -10.17 12.29 4.35
C VAL A 150 -10.53 11.32 3.20
N VAL A 151 -11.36 10.29 3.45
CA VAL A 151 -11.77 9.35 2.39
C VAL A 151 -13.07 9.83 1.78
N VAL A 152 -12.99 10.51 0.64
CA VAL A 152 -14.17 10.75 -0.19
C VAL A 152 -14.38 9.56 -1.11
N THR A 153 -15.58 8.98 -1.06
CA THR A 153 -15.93 7.68 -1.67
C THR A 153 -16.78 7.77 -2.94
N GLY A 154 -16.87 8.94 -3.57
CA GLY A 154 -17.64 9.08 -4.81
C GLY A 154 -16.91 9.83 -5.90
N ALA A 155 -17.66 10.36 -6.85
CA ALA A 155 -17.12 10.94 -8.07
C ALA A 155 -16.22 12.14 -7.73
N SER A 156 -15.04 12.15 -8.33
CA SER A 156 -14.08 13.23 -8.21
C SER A 156 -13.84 13.87 -9.56
N ASP A 157 -13.90 15.19 -9.59
CA ASP A 157 -13.46 16.00 -10.72
C ASP A 157 -12.09 16.59 -10.44
N PHE A 158 -11.26 16.72 -11.47
CA PHE A 158 -9.86 17.11 -11.35
C PHE A 158 -9.56 18.30 -12.26
N GLU A 159 -8.82 19.28 -11.74
CA GLU A 159 -8.32 20.35 -12.59
C GLU A 159 -7.19 19.85 -13.48
N SER A 160 -7.37 19.98 -14.80
CA SER A 160 -6.35 19.62 -15.78
C SER A 160 -5.06 20.42 -15.57
N VAL A 161 -3.94 19.71 -15.40
CA VAL A 161 -2.60 20.27 -15.20
C VAL A 161 -1.69 20.08 -16.40
N ILE A 162 -2.03 19.17 -17.33
CA ILE A 162 -1.33 18.95 -18.60
C ILE A 162 -2.23 19.38 -19.77
N LYS A 163 -1.98 20.57 -20.33
CA LYS A 163 -2.83 21.19 -21.37
C LYS A 163 -2.16 21.21 -22.74
N ASN A 164 -0.83 21.32 -22.76
CA ASN A 164 -0.01 21.41 -23.96
C ASN A 164 1.24 20.53 -23.87
N GLN A 165 2.02 20.51 -24.95
CA GLN A 165 3.18 19.64 -25.10
C GLN A 165 4.28 19.94 -24.09
N GLU A 166 4.43 21.21 -23.73
CA GLU A 166 5.40 21.71 -22.75
C GLU A 166 5.05 21.21 -21.34
N ASP A 167 3.76 21.14 -21.00
CA ASP A 167 3.30 20.67 -19.70
C ASP A 167 3.65 19.19 -19.42
N ILE A 168 3.96 18.39 -20.43
CA ILE A 168 4.42 17.00 -20.24
C ILE A 168 5.72 16.97 -19.42
N GLU A 169 6.54 18.01 -19.49
CA GLU A 169 7.77 18.11 -18.69
C GLU A 169 7.52 18.25 -17.19
N LYS A 170 6.30 18.62 -16.77
CA LYS A 170 5.89 18.62 -15.36
C LYS A 170 5.94 17.23 -14.73
N ILE A 171 5.86 16.16 -15.52
CA ILE A 171 6.11 14.80 -15.05
C ILE A 171 7.62 14.67 -14.79
N GLN A 172 8.01 14.76 -13.53
CA GLN A 172 9.41 14.72 -13.09
C GLN A 172 9.93 13.30 -12.96
N MET A 173 11.26 13.15 -13.01
CA MET A 173 11.91 11.87 -12.70
C MET A 173 12.02 11.73 -11.18
N PRO A 174 11.36 10.73 -10.57
CA PRO A 174 11.34 10.56 -9.11
C PRO A 174 12.73 10.25 -8.57
N GLN A 175 13.07 10.75 -7.39
CA GLN A 175 14.26 10.34 -6.64
C GLN A 175 13.84 9.43 -5.49
N VAL A 176 14.52 8.29 -5.37
CA VAL A 176 14.23 7.28 -4.35
C VAL A 176 15.41 7.12 -3.41
N GLU A 177 15.16 7.13 -2.10
CA GLU A 177 16.15 6.91 -1.05
C GLU A 177 15.61 5.94 0.00
N VAL A 178 16.49 5.12 0.59
CA VAL A 178 16.15 4.26 1.74
C VAL A 178 16.78 4.85 2.99
N ASP A 179 15.95 5.17 3.98
CA ASP A 179 16.40 5.56 5.31
C ASP A 179 16.72 4.29 6.12
N TRP A 180 17.98 3.89 6.08
CA TRP A 180 18.46 2.70 6.78
C TRP A 180 18.48 2.85 8.29
N GLU A 181 18.67 4.07 8.80
CA GLU A 181 18.71 4.33 10.24
C GLU A 181 17.32 4.11 10.85
N VAL A 182 16.30 4.73 10.27
CA VAL A 182 14.92 4.56 10.72
C VAL A 182 14.42 3.15 10.43
N THR A 183 14.83 2.54 9.31
CA THR A 183 14.53 1.13 9.02
C THR A 183 15.05 0.19 10.12
N GLU A 184 16.31 0.34 10.54
CA GLU A 184 16.89 -0.50 11.59
C GLU A 184 16.20 -0.27 12.92
N ARG A 185 16.01 0.99 13.31
CA ARG A 185 15.29 1.36 14.54
C ARG A 185 13.89 0.74 14.58
N ASN A 186 13.13 0.84 13.49
CA ASN A 186 11.79 0.28 13.40
C ASN A 186 11.81 -1.25 13.48
N TYR A 187 12.80 -1.89 12.88
CA TYR A 187 12.99 -3.33 12.96
C TYR A 187 13.32 -3.79 14.38
N GLU A 188 14.24 -3.14 15.06
CA GLU A 188 14.62 -3.46 16.45
C GLU A 188 13.43 -3.31 17.41
N LEU A 189 12.66 -2.23 17.28
CA LEU A 189 11.43 -2.03 18.05
C LEU A 189 10.42 -3.14 17.77
N SER A 190 10.27 -3.56 16.52
CA SER A 190 9.38 -4.66 16.15
C SER A 190 9.86 -5.99 16.76
N VAL A 191 11.17 -6.25 16.74
CA VAL A 191 11.78 -7.43 17.36
C VAL A 191 11.55 -7.44 18.87
N ASP A 192 11.73 -6.31 19.57
CA ASP A 192 11.46 -6.21 21.01
C ASP A 192 10.02 -6.63 21.36
N ILE A 193 9.06 -6.20 20.54
CA ILE A 193 7.64 -6.50 20.78
C ILE A 193 7.30 -7.96 20.46
N PHE A 194 7.75 -8.49 19.32
CA PHE A 194 7.17 -9.71 18.72
C PHE A 194 8.04 -10.96 18.76
N LYS A 195 9.35 -10.86 19.05
CA LYS A 195 10.31 -11.98 18.87
C LYS A 195 9.94 -13.29 19.56
N ASP A 196 9.24 -13.24 20.70
CA ASP A 196 8.85 -14.43 21.46
C ASP A 196 7.59 -15.12 20.89
N ILE A 197 6.93 -14.49 19.92
CA ILE A 197 5.63 -14.92 19.36
C ILE A 197 5.81 -15.30 17.88
N LEU A 198 6.35 -14.38 17.08
CA LEU A 198 6.54 -14.56 15.64
C LEU A 198 7.87 -13.94 15.19
N PRO A 199 8.56 -14.54 14.20
CA PRO A 199 9.77 -13.95 13.65
C PRO A 199 9.44 -12.65 12.91
N VAL A 200 10.22 -11.61 13.17
CA VAL A 200 10.16 -10.35 12.44
C VAL A 200 11.12 -10.40 11.25
N LYS A 201 10.70 -9.90 10.08
CA LYS A 201 11.52 -9.83 8.86
C LYS A 201 11.44 -8.45 8.23
N LYS A 202 12.60 -7.86 7.92
CA LYS A 202 12.67 -6.68 7.04
C LYS A 202 12.09 -7.03 5.67
N GLN A 203 11.34 -6.12 5.09
CA GLN A 203 10.73 -6.31 3.77
C GLN A 203 10.70 -5.00 2.97
N GLY A 204 11.24 -5.04 1.76
CA GLY A 204 11.04 -4.02 0.74
C GLY A 204 9.65 -4.08 0.09
N ALA A 205 9.44 -3.28 -0.95
CA ALA A 205 8.19 -3.23 -1.70
C ALA A 205 7.93 -4.55 -2.46
N PRO A 206 6.88 -5.33 -2.15
CA PRO A 206 6.53 -6.53 -2.91
C PRO A 206 5.88 -6.22 -4.26
N GLY A 207 5.76 -4.95 -4.64
CA GLY A 207 5.06 -4.50 -5.84
C GLY A 207 4.51 -3.10 -5.63
N PHE A 208 4.01 -2.52 -6.72
CA PHE A 208 3.44 -1.19 -6.74
C PHE A 208 2.05 -1.25 -7.38
N TRP A 209 1.17 -0.35 -6.95
CA TRP A 209 0.04 -0.01 -7.80
C TRP A 209 0.60 0.69 -9.03
N PHE A 210 0.18 0.24 -10.21
CA PHE A 210 0.68 0.75 -11.48
C PHE A 210 -0.48 0.90 -12.44
N ALA A 211 -0.98 2.12 -12.54
CA ALA A 211 -2.11 2.47 -13.38
C ALA A 211 -1.81 3.80 -14.11
N PRO A 212 -0.82 3.81 -15.03
CA PRO A 212 -0.35 5.04 -15.66
C PRO A 212 -1.45 5.72 -16.49
N TRP A 213 -2.43 4.97 -16.98
CA TRP A 213 -3.59 5.56 -17.64
C TRP A 213 -4.48 6.33 -16.65
N ASP A 214 -4.82 5.72 -15.51
CA ASP A 214 -5.62 6.39 -14.48
C ASP A 214 -4.90 7.64 -13.96
N GLU A 215 -3.58 7.57 -13.73
CA GLU A 215 -2.76 8.71 -13.35
C GLU A 215 -2.82 9.83 -14.42
N LEU A 216 -2.59 9.49 -15.69
CA LEU A 216 -2.61 10.47 -16.78
C LEU A 216 -4.00 11.12 -16.97
N VAL A 217 -5.07 10.34 -16.82
CA VAL A 217 -6.45 10.85 -16.90
C VAL A 217 -6.70 11.93 -15.84
N THR A 218 -6.20 11.75 -14.61
CA THR A 218 -6.36 12.79 -13.57
C THR A 218 -5.61 14.08 -13.89
N TRP A 219 -4.55 14.03 -14.70
CA TRP A 219 -3.79 15.22 -15.10
C TRP A 219 -4.30 15.90 -16.37
N LEU A 220 -4.87 15.14 -17.29
CA LEU A 220 -5.44 15.67 -18.53
C LEU A 220 -6.85 16.23 -18.31
N GLY A 221 -7.63 15.62 -17.41
CA GLY A 221 -9.08 15.75 -17.38
C GLY A 221 -9.73 14.57 -18.12
N VAL A 222 -10.90 14.12 -17.66
CA VAL A 222 -11.57 12.92 -18.19
C VAL A 222 -12.04 13.14 -19.63
N GLU A 223 -12.64 14.30 -19.93
CA GLU A 223 -13.13 14.64 -21.26
C GLU A 223 -11.95 14.77 -22.24
N GLU A 224 -10.90 15.49 -21.85
CA GLU A 224 -9.68 15.68 -22.60
C GLU A 224 -8.97 14.36 -22.88
N ALA A 225 -8.85 13.48 -21.87
CA ALA A 225 -8.22 12.18 -22.06
C ALA A 225 -8.95 11.33 -23.10
N LEU A 226 -10.29 11.38 -23.13
CA LEU A 226 -11.10 10.65 -24.10
C LEU A 226 -11.05 11.28 -25.51
N THR A 227 -11.16 12.60 -25.60
CA THR A 227 -11.17 13.32 -26.89
C THR A 227 -9.79 13.34 -27.54
N TYR A 228 -8.72 13.58 -26.78
CA TYR A 228 -7.36 13.64 -27.29
C TYR A 228 -6.84 12.32 -27.85
N MET A 229 -7.39 11.18 -27.44
CA MET A 229 -7.07 9.91 -28.10
C MET A 229 -7.42 9.91 -29.60
N ILE A 230 -8.43 10.68 -30.01
CA ILE A 230 -8.85 10.81 -31.40
C ILE A 230 -8.23 12.05 -32.03
N GLU A 231 -8.30 13.18 -31.33
CA GLU A 231 -7.96 14.49 -31.90
C GLU A 231 -6.46 14.81 -31.82
N ARG A 232 -5.75 14.25 -30.83
CA ARG A 232 -4.33 14.53 -30.54
C ARG A 232 -3.56 13.26 -30.13
N PRO A 233 -3.61 12.15 -30.89
CA PRO A 233 -3.04 10.88 -30.46
C PRO A 233 -1.53 10.96 -30.19
N GLU A 234 -0.79 11.75 -30.96
CA GLU A 234 0.66 11.94 -30.76
C GLU A 234 0.97 12.63 -29.43
N PHE A 235 0.10 13.52 -28.96
CA PHE A 235 0.25 14.20 -27.67
C PHE A 235 0.05 13.21 -26.52
N VAL A 236 -1.02 12.40 -26.58
CA VAL A 236 -1.28 11.35 -25.59
C VAL A 236 -0.14 10.33 -25.54
N HIS A 237 0.37 9.91 -26.69
CA HIS A 237 1.52 9.01 -26.77
C HIS A 237 2.78 9.61 -26.13
N GLN A 238 3.04 10.90 -26.32
CA GLN A 238 4.19 11.57 -25.71
C GLN A 238 4.06 11.69 -24.19
N ALA A 239 2.87 12.06 -23.70
CA ALA A 239 2.59 12.13 -22.26
C ALA A 239 2.73 10.74 -21.60
N MET A 240 2.11 9.72 -22.20
CA MET A 240 2.22 8.33 -21.73
C MET A 240 3.67 7.84 -21.75
N LYS A 241 4.43 8.13 -22.82
CA LYS A 241 5.85 7.76 -22.88
C LYS A 241 6.65 8.41 -21.75
N ARG A 242 6.46 9.70 -21.49
CA ARG A 242 7.15 10.42 -20.40
C ARG A 242 6.83 9.81 -19.03
N LEU A 243 5.55 9.50 -18.80
CA LEU A 243 5.07 8.85 -17.59
C LEU A 243 5.70 7.46 -17.40
N MET A 244 5.68 6.64 -18.44
CA MET A 244 6.31 5.32 -18.45
C MET A 244 7.81 5.39 -18.17
N ASP A 245 8.52 6.33 -18.81
CA ASP A 245 9.94 6.55 -18.58
C ASP A 245 10.22 6.91 -17.11
N ALA A 246 9.37 7.73 -16.48
CA ALA A 246 9.48 8.10 -15.06
C ALA A 246 9.22 6.91 -14.11
N HIS A 247 8.19 6.10 -14.34
CA HIS A 247 7.97 4.88 -13.55
C HIS A 247 9.10 3.85 -13.69
N LEU A 248 9.62 3.66 -14.91
CA LEU A 248 10.77 2.77 -15.13
C LEU A 248 12.03 3.31 -14.45
N TYR A 249 12.24 4.63 -14.46
CA TYR A 249 13.32 5.28 -13.72
C TYR A 249 13.20 5.05 -12.21
N ARG A 250 11.98 5.17 -11.66
CA ARG A 250 11.65 4.84 -10.26
C ARG A 250 11.99 3.40 -9.93
N LEU A 251 11.47 2.45 -10.72
CA LEU A 251 11.63 1.01 -10.47
C LEU A 251 13.11 0.59 -10.47
N LYS A 252 13.92 1.13 -11.40
CA LYS A 252 15.37 0.88 -11.44
C LYS A 252 16.09 1.35 -10.17
N GLN A 253 15.64 2.44 -9.55
CA GLN A 253 16.21 2.89 -8.28
C GLN A 253 15.83 1.94 -7.15
N TYR A 254 14.57 1.52 -7.05
CA TYR A 254 14.15 0.51 -6.06
C TYR A 254 14.96 -0.79 -6.20
N GLU A 255 15.19 -1.26 -7.42
CA GLU A 255 16.03 -2.42 -7.69
C GLU A 255 17.48 -2.19 -7.23
N LYS A 256 18.10 -1.08 -7.65
CA LYS A 256 19.49 -0.72 -7.28
C LYS A 256 19.69 -0.59 -5.77
N LEU A 257 18.69 -0.07 -5.06
CA LEU A 257 18.71 0.11 -3.61
C LEU A 257 18.36 -1.18 -2.85
N ASN A 258 18.09 -2.28 -3.55
CA ASN A 258 17.58 -3.52 -2.96
C ASN A 258 16.33 -3.29 -2.09
N ALA A 259 15.49 -2.34 -2.51
CA ALA A 259 14.28 -1.94 -1.83
C ALA A 259 13.04 -2.71 -2.32
N LEU A 260 13.21 -3.64 -3.28
CA LEU A 260 12.17 -4.55 -3.74
C LEU A 260 12.14 -5.83 -2.89
N ALA A 261 10.97 -6.43 -2.78
CA ALA A 261 10.77 -7.74 -2.18
C ALA A 261 10.09 -8.68 -3.17
N SER A 262 10.30 -9.99 -2.98
CA SER A 262 9.56 -10.99 -3.75
C SER A 262 8.06 -10.87 -3.51
N ASN A 263 7.31 -10.86 -4.61
CA ASN A 263 5.86 -10.85 -4.64
C ASN A 263 5.23 -12.25 -4.54
N ASN A 264 6.04 -13.31 -4.39
CA ASN A 264 5.60 -14.71 -4.23
C ASN A 264 5.01 -15.02 -2.83
N GLY A 265 4.32 -14.05 -2.24
CA GLY A 265 3.59 -14.21 -1.00
C GLY A 265 2.09 -13.99 -1.19
N PRO A 266 1.31 -14.01 -0.10
CA PRO A 266 -0.11 -13.71 -0.14
C PRO A 266 -0.33 -12.19 -0.26
N TYR A 267 0.19 -11.62 -1.33
CA TYR A 267 0.15 -10.20 -1.66
C TYR A 267 -0.76 -9.99 -2.87
N ARG A 268 -1.35 -8.79 -2.96
CA ARG A 268 -2.12 -8.39 -4.13
C ARG A 268 -1.16 -7.82 -5.14
N ILE A 269 -1.14 -8.41 -6.33
CA ILE A 269 -0.21 -8.04 -7.40
C ILE A 269 -0.89 -7.33 -8.58
N GLY A 270 -2.21 -7.12 -8.52
CA GLY A 270 -2.97 -6.36 -9.51
C GLY A 270 -4.47 -6.65 -9.47
N SER A 271 -5.21 -6.08 -10.41
CA SER A 271 -6.65 -6.35 -10.63
C SER A 271 -6.91 -7.65 -11.42
N GLY A 272 -5.89 -8.20 -12.06
CA GLY A 272 -5.99 -9.40 -12.92
C GLY A 272 -5.74 -10.76 -12.26
N GLY A 273 -5.45 -10.79 -10.95
CA GLY A 273 -5.06 -12.01 -10.21
C GLY A 273 -3.57 -12.11 -9.97
#